data_AF-A0A850AVU2-F1
#
_entry.id   AF-A0A850AVU2-F1
#
_cell.length_a   1.000
_cell.length_b   1.000
_cell.length_c   1.000
_cell.angle_alpha   90.00
_cell.angle_beta   90.00
_cell.angle_gamma   90.00
#
_symmetry.space_group_name_H-M   'P 1'
#
loop_
_entity.id
_entity.type
_entity.pdbx_description
1 polymer ?
#
loop_
_entity_poly.entity_id
_entity_poly.type
_entity_poly.pdbx_seq_one_letter_code
_entity_poly.pdbx_strand_id
1 'polypeptide(L)'
;MPRKPDPLPDKDKLLELARAHGSLRQVSIALGWAPSTLGVKFQKPENAELKAAVQAVFDEASESEEDNRDELKVVNLTEENRVLRKQIRDYRKQLASQEEFFDRIVEICKVRVDTPRYSTRAQSKKKPANSVIAPIYDCQFGQFVRPTDTPGNQGGFSVDVFDQRLARWVEGVCQVIARRADGYRIEELFLPFGGDQVEGDEIFAGQAWQLEIDPMEQMFQLATKMDSAIKEVIRFAKQEVGIPKIAVYGVTGNHGKVGGKRGGARPRTYNWDYGFLRLMRDKLRAEPIDQFAVELGGSLFFRAGGHEFQMVHGDEIRGWGGLPFYGLSKFDARSIRLHNRIYRYLLMGHHHQAAEVPNGAGETIVSGDWVGANNLSGVITAASRPQQKVLFVAAKWGIAATERIYFAEAAEAYTPTHMHEVSPA
;
A
#
# COMPACT_ATOMS: atom_id res chain seq x y z
N MET A 1 2.15 -72.31 44.87
CA MET A 1 3.25 -72.01 45.82
C MET A 1 4.50 -71.74 45.00
N PRO A 2 5.23 -70.63 45.19
CA PRO A 2 6.51 -70.46 44.51
C PRO A 2 7.48 -71.52 45.07
N ARG A 3 8.09 -72.31 44.17
CA ARG A 3 9.15 -73.26 44.53
C ARG A 3 10.26 -72.50 45.27
N LYS A 4 10.89 -73.12 46.28
CA LYS A 4 12.14 -72.62 46.87
C LYS A 4 13.07 -72.24 45.71
N PRO A 5 13.61 -71.02 45.66
CA PRO A 5 14.37 -70.62 44.49
C PRO A 5 15.68 -71.40 44.48
N ASP A 6 15.83 -72.23 43.45
CA ASP A 6 17.02 -73.04 43.15
C ASP A 6 18.32 -72.22 43.30
N PRO A 7 19.47 -72.87 43.57
CA PRO A 7 20.76 -72.17 43.52
C PRO A 7 20.89 -71.38 42.22
N LEU A 8 21.67 -70.29 42.24
CA LEU A 8 21.90 -69.53 41.01
C LEU A 8 22.42 -70.49 39.93
N PRO A 9 21.92 -70.38 38.68
CA PRO A 9 22.52 -71.11 37.57
C PRO A 9 24.02 -70.79 37.46
N ASP A 10 24.75 -71.63 36.73
CA ASP A 10 26.13 -71.30 36.41
C ASP A 10 26.24 -69.94 35.68
N LYS A 11 27.45 -69.38 35.74
CA LYS A 11 27.76 -68.06 35.21
C LYS A 11 27.38 -67.95 33.73
N ASP A 12 27.70 -68.97 32.94
CA ASP A 12 27.53 -68.95 31.49
C ASP A 12 26.04 -68.90 31.11
N LYS A 13 25.21 -69.71 31.77
CA LYS A 13 23.75 -69.70 31.56
C LYS A 13 23.11 -68.38 32.00
N LEU A 14 23.60 -67.77 33.08
CA LEU A 14 23.10 -66.46 33.51
C LEU A 14 23.50 -65.34 32.54
N LEU A 15 24.71 -65.37 32.00
CA LEU A 15 25.16 -64.40 31.00
C LEU A 15 24.43 -64.58 29.65
N GLU A 16 24.14 -65.82 29.24
CA GLU A 16 23.32 -66.11 28.07
C GLU A 16 21.90 -65.54 28.22
N LEU A 17 21.26 -65.77 29.37
CA LEU A 17 19.94 -65.21 29.66
C LEU A 17 19.98 -63.68 29.77
N ALA A 18 21.05 -63.11 30.33
CA ALA A 18 21.23 -61.66 30.39
C ALA A 18 21.28 -61.04 28.99
N ARG A 19 22.05 -61.65 28.07
CA ARG A 19 22.09 -61.22 26.65
C ARG A 19 20.75 -61.37 25.95
N ALA A 20 19.99 -62.43 26.25
CA ALA A 20 18.71 -62.69 25.59
C ALA A 20 17.55 -61.80 26.09
N HIS A 21 17.60 -61.32 27.34
CA HIS A 21 16.44 -60.71 28.01
C HIS A 21 16.65 -59.28 28.52
N GLY A 22 17.88 -58.74 28.51
CA GLY A 22 18.17 -57.32 28.68
C GLY A 22 17.86 -56.68 30.04
N SER A 23 17.28 -57.41 31.00
CA SER A 23 17.06 -56.92 32.37
C SER A 23 16.97 -58.03 33.41
N LEU A 24 17.37 -57.75 34.65
CA LEU A 24 17.27 -58.69 35.79
C LEU A 24 15.85 -59.23 36.01
N ARG A 25 14.86 -58.39 35.72
CA ARG A 25 13.44 -58.74 35.86
C ARG A 25 13.05 -59.84 34.89
N GLN A 26 13.41 -59.68 33.61
CA GLN A 26 13.08 -60.64 32.56
C GLN A 26 13.89 -61.92 32.69
N VAL A 27 15.17 -61.82 33.10
CA VAL A 27 15.98 -63.00 33.44
C VAL A 27 15.37 -63.78 34.60
N SER A 28 14.87 -63.10 35.64
CA SER A 28 14.16 -63.77 36.75
C SER A 28 12.94 -64.55 36.27
N ILE A 29 12.15 -63.96 35.36
CA ILE A 29 10.95 -64.58 34.79
C ILE A 29 11.32 -65.78 33.90
N ALA A 30 12.37 -65.65 33.08
CA ALA A 30 12.87 -66.73 32.23
C ALA A 30 13.39 -67.94 33.03
N LEU A 31 13.90 -67.70 34.24
CA LEU A 31 14.26 -68.74 35.21
C LEU A 31 13.05 -69.35 35.95
N GLY A 32 11.83 -68.88 35.65
CA GLY A 32 10.61 -69.30 36.34
C GLY A 32 10.48 -68.75 37.76
N TRP A 33 11.24 -67.72 38.11
CA TRP A 33 11.21 -67.08 39.43
C TRP A 33 10.32 -65.83 39.45
N ALA A 34 10.02 -65.35 40.66
CA ALA A 34 9.33 -64.07 40.79
C ALA A 34 10.25 -62.93 40.27
N PRO A 35 9.68 -61.85 39.71
CA PRO A 35 10.43 -60.77 39.06
C PRO A 35 11.56 -60.12 39.88
N SER A 36 11.49 -60.18 41.22
CA SER A 36 12.49 -59.60 42.13
C SER A 36 13.52 -60.60 42.66
N THR A 37 13.33 -61.90 42.41
CA THR A 37 14.10 -62.98 43.07
C THR A 37 15.59 -62.91 42.73
N LEU A 38 15.95 -62.67 41.47
CA LEU A 38 17.36 -62.55 41.08
C LEU A 38 18.01 -61.31 41.70
N GLY A 39 17.28 -60.19 41.76
CA GLY A 39 17.75 -58.95 42.40
C GLY A 39 18.06 -59.14 43.88
N VAL A 40 17.21 -59.86 44.61
CA VAL A 40 17.45 -60.20 46.03
C VAL A 40 18.66 -61.12 46.19
N LYS A 41 18.85 -62.11 45.29
CA LYS A 41 20.03 -63.01 45.34
C LYS A 41 21.34 -62.26 45.07
N PHE A 42 21.32 -61.26 44.20
CA PHE A 42 22.47 -60.40 43.89
C PHE A 42 22.80 -59.37 44.99
N GLN A 43 21.99 -59.24 46.05
CA GLN A 43 22.37 -58.45 47.24
C GLN A 43 23.33 -59.19 48.17
N LYS A 44 23.48 -60.51 48.00
CA LYS A 44 24.36 -61.29 48.85
C LYS A 44 25.83 -61.15 48.44
N PRO A 45 26.79 -60.99 49.38
CA PRO A 45 28.20 -60.73 49.08
C PRO A 45 28.84 -61.81 48.19
N GLU A 46 28.48 -63.08 48.38
CA GLU A 46 29.01 -64.21 47.61
C GLU A 46 28.68 -64.15 46.11
N ASN A 47 27.70 -63.34 45.70
CA ASN A 47 27.26 -63.21 44.31
C ASN A 47 27.76 -61.89 43.67
N ALA A 48 28.63 -61.13 44.33
CA ALA A 48 29.06 -59.82 43.88
C ALA A 48 29.75 -59.86 42.50
N GLU A 49 30.63 -60.84 42.26
CA GLU A 49 31.30 -61.01 40.97
C GLU A 49 30.32 -61.38 39.85
N LEU A 50 29.37 -62.27 40.14
CA LEU A 50 28.36 -62.70 39.19
C LEU A 50 27.41 -61.55 38.82
N LYS A 51 27.01 -60.76 39.83
CA LYS A 51 26.23 -59.54 39.65
C LYS A 51 26.96 -58.54 38.76
N ALA A 52 28.25 -58.31 39.02
CA ALA A 52 29.06 -57.38 38.22
C ALA A 52 29.15 -57.85 36.76
N ALA A 53 29.34 -59.16 36.52
CA ALA A 53 29.40 -59.71 35.16
C ALA A 53 28.06 -59.59 34.41
N VAL A 54 26.94 -59.84 35.08
CA VAL A 54 25.60 -59.68 34.48
C VAL A 54 25.25 -58.20 34.26
N GLN A 55 25.64 -57.31 35.17
CA GLN A 55 25.44 -55.88 35.02
C GLN A 55 26.24 -55.33 33.83
N ALA A 56 27.49 -55.77 33.65
CA ALA A 56 28.31 -55.37 32.50
C ALA A 56 27.67 -55.74 31.15
N VAL A 57 26.97 -56.89 31.07
CA VAL A 57 26.22 -57.27 29.86
C VAL A 57 25.03 -56.35 29.61
N PHE A 58 24.34 -55.91 30.66
CA PHE A 58 23.24 -54.95 30.52
C PHE A 58 23.73 -53.54 30.18
N ASP A 59 24.86 -53.13 30.74
CA ASP A 59 25.48 -51.84 30.46
C ASP A 59 25.95 -51.79 28.99
N GLU A 60 26.61 -52.86 28.49
CA GLU A 60 27.03 -53.00 27.08
C GLU A 60 25.84 -53.01 26.11
N ALA A 61 24.73 -53.69 26.48
CA ALA A 61 23.51 -53.67 25.69
C ALA A 61 22.84 -52.29 25.68
N SER A 62 22.81 -51.59 26.84
CA SER A 62 22.27 -50.24 26.96
C SER A 62 23.07 -49.21 26.15
N GLU A 63 24.40 -49.28 26.19
CA GLU A 63 25.28 -48.45 25.36
C GLU A 63 25.02 -48.70 23.87
N SER A 64 24.85 -49.95 23.44
CA SER A 64 24.52 -50.28 22.05
C SER A 64 23.13 -49.80 21.59
N GLU A 65 22.15 -49.75 22.50
CA GLU A 65 20.82 -49.20 22.21
C GLU A 65 20.83 -47.67 22.15
N GLU A 66 21.60 -47.01 23.02
CA GLU A 66 21.80 -45.56 22.99
C GLU A 66 22.55 -45.11 21.73
N ASP A 67 23.64 -45.79 21.35
CA ASP A 67 24.39 -45.52 20.12
C ASP A 67 23.49 -45.67 18.88
N ASN A 68 22.70 -46.75 18.79
CA ASN A 68 21.75 -46.94 17.68
C ASN A 68 20.68 -45.83 17.65
N ARG A 69 20.18 -45.40 18.82
CA ARG A 69 19.18 -44.34 18.91
C ARG A 69 19.75 -42.99 18.48
N ASP A 70 20.99 -42.70 18.86
CA ASP A 70 21.67 -41.47 18.48
C ASP A 70 22.04 -41.48 16.99
N GLU A 71 22.45 -42.62 16.43
CA GLU A 71 22.62 -42.79 14.98
C GLU A 71 21.30 -42.54 14.22
N LEU A 72 20.20 -43.15 14.65
CA LEU A 72 18.87 -42.92 14.09
C LEU A 72 18.44 -41.46 14.18
N LYS A 73 18.76 -40.79 15.30
CA LYS A 73 18.48 -39.36 15.50
C LYS A 73 19.34 -38.50 14.58
N VAL A 74 20.62 -38.81 14.40
CA VAL A 74 21.51 -38.11 13.48
C VAL A 74 21.04 -38.29 12.03
N VAL A 75 20.62 -39.49 11.63
CA VAL A 75 20.07 -39.75 10.30
C VAL A 75 18.78 -38.94 10.07
N ASN A 76 17.85 -38.95 11.03
CA ASN A 76 16.61 -38.18 10.94
C ASN A 76 16.87 -36.67 10.88
N LEU A 77 17.74 -36.13 11.74
CA LEU A 77 18.11 -34.72 11.74
C LEU A 77 18.87 -34.31 10.48
N THR A 78 19.64 -35.23 9.89
CA THR A 78 20.36 -35.00 8.63
C THR A 78 19.38 -34.93 7.46
N GLU A 79 18.39 -35.83 7.41
CA GLU A 79 17.34 -35.80 6.40
C GLU A 79 16.45 -34.57 6.54
N GLU A 80 16.05 -34.21 7.76
CA GLU A 80 15.30 -32.98 8.04
C GLU A 80 16.10 -31.72 7.62
N ASN A 81 17.39 -31.65 7.95
CA ASN A 81 18.27 -30.57 7.46
C ASN A 81 18.34 -30.53 5.93
N ARG A 82 18.38 -31.69 5.27
CA ARG A 82 18.40 -31.78 3.80
C ARG A 82 17.11 -31.21 3.20
N VAL A 83 15.96 -31.56 3.77
CA VAL A 83 14.64 -31.06 3.35
C VAL A 83 14.51 -29.56 3.60
N LEU A 84 14.84 -29.07 4.80
CA LEU A 84 14.80 -27.65 5.15
C LEU A 84 15.74 -26.83 4.25
N ARG A 85 16.96 -27.31 4.00
CA ARG A 85 17.89 -26.66 3.06
C ARG A 85 17.33 -26.63 1.63
N LYS A 86 16.61 -27.66 1.20
CA LYS A 86 15.92 -27.66 -0.10
C LYS A 86 14.80 -26.62 -0.13
N GLN A 87 13.93 -26.59 0.88
CA GLN A 87 12.86 -25.60 0.99
C GLN A 87 13.40 -24.17 1.03
N ILE A 88 14.46 -23.89 1.78
CA ILE A 88 15.12 -22.58 1.80
C ILE A 88 15.63 -22.20 0.40
N ARG A 89 16.23 -23.14 -0.34
CA ARG A 89 16.67 -22.87 -1.72
C ARG A 89 15.48 -22.61 -2.64
N ASP A 90 14.41 -23.37 -2.52
CA ASP A 90 13.23 -23.22 -3.36
C ASP A 90 12.52 -21.88 -3.07
N TYR A 91 12.36 -21.50 -1.79
CA TYR A 91 11.83 -20.19 -1.40
C TYR A 91 12.72 -19.04 -1.88
N ARG A 92 14.05 -19.17 -1.79
CA ARG A 92 14.97 -18.15 -2.31
C ARG A 92 14.84 -17.98 -3.82
N LYS A 93 14.69 -19.06 -4.57
CA LYS A 93 14.45 -19.00 -6.02
C LYS A 93 13.11 -18.35 -6.35
N GLN A 94 12.05 -18.72 -5.62
CA GLN A 94 10.74 -18.10 -5.80
C GLN A 94 10.78 -16.59 -5.49
N LEU A 95 11.42 -16.19 -4.39
CA LEU A 95 11.58 -14.79 -4.02
C LEU A 95 12.34 -14.02 -5.09
N ALA A 96 13.49 -14.55 -5.55
CA ALA A 96 14.26 -13.91 -6.62
C ALA A 96 13.44 -13.75 -7.92
N SER A 97 12.65 -14.77 -8.29
CA SER A 97 11.78 -14.67 -9.47
C SER A 97 10.64 -13.65 -9.30
N GLN A 98 10.13 -13.49 -8.09
CA GLN A 98 9.12 -12.47 -7.77
C GLN A 98 9.75 -11.07 -7.80
N GLU A 99 10.93 -10.89 -7.22
CA GLU A 99 11.69 -9.64 -7.28
C GLU A 99 11.98 -9.24 -8.73
N GLU A 100 12.45 -10.16 -9.58
CA GLU A 100 12.66 -9.90 -11.01
C GLU A 100 11.36 -9.51 -11.74
N PHE A 101 10.23 -10.12 -11.40
CA PHE A 101 8.93 -9.75 -11.96
C PHE A 101 8.51 -8.33 -11.54
N PHE A 102 8.65 -8.00 -10.26
CA PHE A 102 8.37 -6.66 -9.76
C PHE A 102 9.29 -5.61 -10.36
N ASP A 103 10.58 -5.90 -10.52
CA ASP A 103 11.54 -5.00 -11.15
C ASP A 103 11.19 -4.72 -12.62
N ARG A 104 10.72 -5.74 -13.35
CA ARG A 104 10.22 -5.56 -14.72
C ARG A 104 8.96 -4.70 -14.76
N ILE A 105 8.00 -4.94 -13.87
CA ILE A 105 6.79 -4.09 -13.77
C ILE A 105 7.21 -2.65 -13.45
N VAL A 106 8.13 -2.47 -12.51
CA VAL A 106 8.63 -1.14 -12.14
C VAL A 106 9.25 -0.45 -13.35
N GLU A 107 10.10 -1.13 -14.11
CA GLU A 107 10.76 -0.56 -15.28
C GLU A 107 9.76 -0.19 -16.39
N ILE A 108 8.78 -1.05 -16.67
CA ILE A 108 7.74 -0.79 -17.67
C ILE A 108 6.84 0.39 -17.25
N CYS A 109 6.58 0.53 -15.95
CA CYS A 109 5.70 1.57 -15.42
C CYS A 109 6.39 2.92 -15.21
N LYS A 110 7.70 3.05 -15.46
CA LYS A 110 8.39 4.34 -15.34
C LYS A 110 7.95 5.27 -16.47
N VAL A 111 7.21 6.30 -16.10
CA VAL A 111 6.93 7.41 -17.02
C VAL A 111 8.21 8.24 -17.14
N ARG A 112 8.74 8.33 -18.36
CA ARG A 112 9.81 9.29 -18.66
C ARG A 112 9.21 10.69 -18.68
N VAL A 113 9.56 11.48 -17.68
CA VAL A 113 9.16 12.89 -17.60
C VAL A 113 10.40 13.74 -17.86
N ASP A 114 10.44 14.37 -19.02
CA ASP A 114 11.47 15.37 -19.30
C ASP A 114 11.18 16.61 -18.49
N THR A 115 12.19 17.03 -17.73
CA THR A 115 12.03 18.17 -16.84
C THR A 115 12.59 19.42 -17.48
N PRO A 116 11.78 20.48 -17.64
CA PRO A 116 12.30 21.76 -18.03
C PRO A 116 13.36 22.22 -17.03
N ARG A 117 14.56 22.54 -17.54
CA ARG A 117 15.62 23.13 -16.72
C ARG A 117 15.33 24.62 -16.56
N TYR A 118 15.18 25.06 -15.32
CA TYR A 118 15.00 26.47 -15.00
C TYR A 118 16.27 27.01 -14.38
N SER A 119 16.68 28.21 -14.78
CA SER A 119 17.70 28.97 -14.06
C SER A 119 17.03 29.83 -13.00
N THR A 120 16.61 29.24 -11.89
CA THR A 120 16.04 30.00 -10.76
C THR A 120 17.16 30.55 -9.89
N ARG A 121 17.14 31.86 -9.63
CA ARG A 121 18.06 32.48 -8.68
C ARG A 121 17.68 32.05 -7.27
N ALA A 122 18.66 31.98 -6.37
CA ALA A 122 18.43 31.77 -4.95
C ALA A 122 17.32 32.71 -4.45
N GLN A 123 16.40 32.16 -3.66
CA GLN A 123 15.25 32.91 -3.17
C GLN A 123 15.71 34.12 -2.34
N SER A 124 15.10 35.29 -2.57
CA SER A 124 15.41 36.50 -1.81
C SER A 124 14.49 36.66 -0.62
N LYS A 125 15.05 36.99 0.56
CA LYS A 125 14.25 37.32 1.75
C LYS A 125 13.38 38.57 1.58
N LYS A 126 13.70 39.43 0.61
CA LYS A 126 12.95 40.67 0.30
C LYS A 126 11.66 40.39 -0.48
N LYS A 127 11.55 39.26 -1.16
CA LYS A 127 10.33 38.88 -1.90
C LYS A 127 9.22 38.47 -0.93
N PRO A 128 7.95 38.77 -1.24
CA PRO A 128 6.81 38.27 -0.48
C PRO A 128 6.80 36.74 -0.47
N ALA A 129 6.41 36.14 0.66
CA ALA A 129 6.37 34.71 0.86
C ALA A 129 5.04 34.09 0.44
N ASN A 130 5.09 32.95 -0.25
CA ASN A 130 3.95 32.10 -0.58
C ASN A 130 4.22 30.63 -0.21
N SER A 131 3.16 29.93 0.15
CA SER A 131 3.11 28.46 0.13
C SER A 131 2.42 27.99 -1.15
N VAL A 132 2.79 26.81 -1.64
CA VAL A 132 2.20 26.17 -2.82
C VAL A 132 1.45 24.91 -2.40
N ILE A 133 0.25 24.73 -2.90
CA ILE A 133 -0.49 23.47 -2.80
C ILE A 133 -0.74 22.97 -4.21
N ALA A 134 -0.21 21.79 -4.55
CA ALA A 134 -0.45 21.11 -5.82
C ALA A 134 -1.26 19.83 -5.56
N PRO A 135 -2.60 19.94 -5.39
CA PRO A 135 -3.49 18.80 -5.18
C PRO A 135 -3.50 17.80 -6.35
N ILE A 136 -3.72 16.54 -6.00
CA ILE A 136 -3.82 15.41 -6.92
C ILE A 136 -5.09 14.64 -6.53
N TYR A 137 -6.19 14.93 -7.20
CA TYR A 137 -7.51 14.32 -6.96
C TYR A 137 -8.00 13.56 -8.18
N ASP A 138 -8.85 12.56 -7.97
CA ASP A 138 -9.67 11.95 -9.02
C ASP A 138 -8.83 11.53 -10.24
N CYS A 139 -7.72 10.83 -9.98
CA CYS A 139 -6.88 10.23 -11.02
C CYS A 139 -7.63 9.13 -11.75
N GLN A 140 -8.43 8.36 -10.99
CA GLN A 140 -9.22 7.22 -11.47
C GLN A 140 -8.40 6.29 -12.38
N PHE A 141 -7.16 6.04 -11.98
CA PHE A 141 -6.24 5.27 -12.80
C PHE A 141 -6.77 3.85 -13.01
N GLY A 142 -6.77 3.40 -14.26
CA GLY A 142 -7.35 2.13 -14.70
C GLY A 142 -8.73 2.22 -15.35
N GLN A 143 -9.37 3.39 -15.31
CA GLN A 143 -10.58 3.61 -16.09
C GLN A 143 -10.25 3.61 -17.59
N PHE A 144 -11.10 2.97 -18.39
CA PHE A 144 -11.09 3.02 -19.84
C PHE A 144 -12.34 3.74 -20.35
N VAL A 145 -12.14 4.89 -20.99
CA VAL A 145 -13.21 5.67 -21.60
C VAL A 145 -13.02 5.67 -23.11
N ARG A 146 -13.93 4.99 -23.81
CA ARG A 146 -13.98 5.04 -25.27
C ARG A 146 -14.62 6.36 -25.69
N PRO A 147 -14.12 7.02 -26.76
CA PRO A 147 -14.77 8.22 -27.29
C PRO A 147 -16.25 8.03 -27.54
N THR A 148 -16.63 6.89 -28.15
CA THR A 148 -18.04 6.56 -28.44
C THR A 148 -18.97 6.46 -27.25
N ASP A 149 -18.43 6.31 -26.03
CA ASP A 149 -19.24 6.28 -24.82
C ASP A 149 -19.52 7.68 -24.27
N THR A 150 -18.94 8.72 -24.87
CA THR A 150 -19.00 10.10 -24.36
C THR A 150 -19.82 11.02 -25.26
N PRO A 151 -20.45 12.07 -24.71
CA PRO A 151 -21.16 13.05 -25.51
C PRO A 151 -20.27 13.63 -26.62
N GLY A 152 -20.73 13.54 -27.87
CA GLY A 152 -20.01 14.08 -29.02
C GLY A 152 -18.82 13.27 -29.51
N ASN A 153 -18.52 12.12 -28.91
CA ASN A 153 -17.33 11.31 -29.19
C ASN A 153 -15.99 12.02 -28.88
N GLN A 154 -15.96 12.86 -27.83
CA GLN A 154 -14.82 13.75 -27.55
C GLN A 154 -14.07 13.45 -26.25
N GLY A 155 -14.65 12.63 -25.37
CA GLY A 155 -13.94 12.14 -24.19
C GLY A 155 -13.03 10.98 -24.52
N GLY A 156 -12.06 10.71 -23.64
CA GLY A 156 -11.10 9.64 -23.86
C GLY A 156 -10.13 9.53 -22.70
N PHE A 157 -9.97 8.30 -22.22
CA PHE A 157 -9.07 8.00 -21.12
C PHE A 157 -8.66 6.52 -21.17
N SER A 158 -7.38 6.29 -20.90
CA SER A 158 -6.73 4.99 -20.79
C SER A 158 -5.47 5.16 -19.94
N VAL A 159 -4.81 4.07 -19.59
CA VAL A 159 -3.50 4.08 -18.92
C VAL A 159 -2.47 4.88 -19.72
N ASP A 160 -2.45 4.74 -21.05
CA ASP A 160 -1.55 5.51 -21.93
C ASP A 160 -1.87 7.01 -21.94
N VAL A 161 -3.15 7.37 -21.96
CA VAL A 161 -3.58 8.77 -21.86
C VAL A 161 -3.16 9.33 -20.51
N PHE A 162 -3.33 8.57 -19.42
CA PHE A 162 -2.89 8.99 -18.10
C PHE A 162 -1.39 9.32 -18.06
N ASP A 163 -0.54 8.52 -18.71
CA ASP A 163 0.91 8.79 -18.75
C ASP A 163 1.25 10.13 -19.41
N GLN A 164 0.55 10.47 -20.51
CA GLN A 164 0.69 11.77 -21.17
C GLN A 164 0.23 12.91 -20.26
N ARG A 165 -0.90 12.71 -19.57
CA ARG A 165 -1.45 13.69 -18.61
C ARG A 165 -0.52 13.86 -17.40
N LEU A 166 0.14 12.80 -16.94
CA LEU A 166 1.07 12.82 -15.81
C LEU A 166 2.34 13.59 -16.15
N ALA A 167 2.91 13.35 -17.33
CA ALA A 167 4.04 14.14 -17.83
C ALA A 167 3.68 15.64 -17.90
N ARG A 168 2.50 15.96 -18.43
CA ARG A 168 1.98 17.34 -18.50
C ARG A 168 1.70 17.95 -17.13
N TRP A 169 1.24 17.15 -16.15
CA TRP A 169 1.05 17.61 -14.78
C TRP A 169 2.38 18.00 -14.14
N VAL A 170 3.40 17.13 -14.22
CA VAL A 170 4.72 17.43 -13.66
C VAL A 170 5.33 18.68 -14.30
N GLU A 171 5.30 18.75 -15.63
CA GLU A 171 5.79 19.92 -16.37
C GLU A 171 5.03 21.18 -15.93
N GLY A 172 3.70 21.14 -15.92
CA GLY A 172 2.84 22.26 -15.55
C GLY A 172 3.07 22.73 -14.11
N VAL A 173 3.18 21.81 -13.14
CA VAL A 173 3.47 22.12 -11.74
C VAL A 173 4.81 22.82 -11.62
N CYS A 174 5.86 22.27 -12.25
CA CYS A 174 7.19 22.88 -12.22
C CYS A 174 7.18 24.27 -12.87
N GLN A 175 6.51 24.42 -14.02
CA GLN A 175 6.37 25.70 -14.72
C GLN A 175 5.66 26.77 -13.87
N VAL A 176 4.53 26.45 -13.25
CA VAL A 176 3.79 27.44 -12.44
C VAL A 176 4.57 27.83 -11.19
N ILE A 177 5.27 26.87 -10.56
CA ILE A 177 6.11 27.14 -9.39
C ILE A 177 7.30 28.03 -9.80
N ALA A 178 7.99 27.71 -10.90
CA ALA A 178 9.10 28.50 -11.42
C ALA A 178 8.68 29.96 -11.67
N ARG A 179 7.60 30.15 -12.43
CA ARG A 179 7.04 31.48 -12.74
C ARG A 179 6.65 32.23 -11.47
N ARG A 180 6.10 31.56 -10.45
CA ARG A 180 5.79 32.21 -9.18
C ARG A 180 7.07 32.62 -8.43
N ALA A 181 8.11 31.78 -8.45
CA ALA A 181 9.37 32.04 -7.75
C ALA A 181 10.13 33.27 -8.31
N ASP A 182 9.84 33.71 -9.54
CA ASP A 182 10.39 34.95 -10.12
C ASP A 182 10.01 36.20 -9.32
N GLY A 183 8.78 36.25 -8.80
CA GLY A 183 8.26 37.36 -8.00
C GLY A 183 8.20 37.11 -6.49
N TYR A 184 8.15 35.85 -6.08
CA TYR A 184 7.84 35.44 -4.70
C TYR A 184 8.92 34.52 -4.12
N ARG A 185 9.03 34.48 -2.80
CA ARG A 185 9.75 33.42 -2.08
C ARG A 185 8.77 32.29 -1.83
N ILE A 186 9.10 31.07 -2.21
CA ILE A 186 8.25 29.90 -1.93
C ILE A 186 8.78 29.16 -0.70
N GLU A 187 8.01 29.13 0.38
CA GLU A 187 8.44 28.59 1.67
C GLU A 187 8.00 27.13 1.88
N GLU A 188 6.87 26.75 1.30
CA GLU A 188 6.29 25.42 1.51
C GLU A 188 5.72 24.89 0.21
N LEU A 189 5.86 23.58 -0.01
CA LEU A 189 5.14 22.83 -1.04
C LEU A 189 4.33 21.72 -0.37
N PHE A 190 3.04 21.69 -0.65
CA PHE A 190 2.12 20.64 -0.24
C PHE A 190 1.68 19.84 -1.46
N LEU A 191 1.76 18.51 -1.35
CA LEU A 191 1.31 17.54 -2.36
C LEU A 191 0.20 16.66 -1.77
N PRO A 192 -1.06 17.14 -1.76
CA PRO A 192 -2.20 16.38 -1.25
C PRO A 192 -2.74 15.36 -2.28
N PHE A 193 -2.72 14.08 -1.91
CA PHE A 193 -3.45 12.99 -2.59
C PHE A 193 -4.88 12.90 -2.08
N GLY A 194 -5.80 13.35 -2.91
CA GLY A 194 -7.19 13.67 -2.61
C GLY A 194 -8.21 12.54 -2.52
N GLY A 195 -7.77 11.30 -2.71
CA GLY A 195 -8.67 10.17 -2.96
C GLY A 195 -8.99 9.99 -4.44
N ASP A 196 -9.65 8.86 -4.74
CA ASP A 196 -9.95 8.35 -6.09
C ASP A 196 -8.70 8.33 -6.96
N GLN A 197 -7.61 7.81 -6.39
CA GLN A 197 -6.34 7.65 -7.08
C GLN A 197 -6.45 6.50 -8.09
N VAL A 198 -7.08 5.41 -7.66
CA VAL A 198 -7.44 4.28 -8.53
C VAL A 198 -8.93 4.33 -8.87
N GLU A 199 -9.32 3.72 -9.99
CA GLU A 199 -10.74 3.56 -10.37
C GLU A 199 -11.44 2.47 -9.54
N GLY A 200 -10.69 1.50 -9.04
CA GLY A 200 -11.18 0.37 -8.26
C GLY A 200 -12.05 -0.58 -9.08
N ASP A 201 -12.92 -1.30 -8.39
CA ASP A 201 -13.90 -2.23 -8.96
C ASP A 201 -15.26 -2.16 -8.24
N GLU A 202 -16.31 -2.52 -8.96
CA GLU A 202 -17.69 -2.60 -8.47
C GLU A 202 -18.26 -1.31 -7.84
N ILE A 203 -17.75 -0.15 -8.26
CA ILE A 203 -18.17 1.17 -7.76
C ILE A 203 -19.56 1.53 -8.28
N PHE A 204 -19.84 1.22 -9.55
CA PHE A 204 -21.15 1.37 -10.18
C PHE A 204 -21.47 0.20 -11.13
N ALA A 205 -22.75 0.04 -11.46
CA ALA A 205 -23.20 -1.04 -12.32
C ALA A 205 -22.62 -0.88 -13.74
N GLY A 206 -22.00 -1.94 -14.25
CA GLY A 206 -21.38 -1.93 -15.58
C GLY A 206 -19.94 -1.40 -15.63
N GLN A 207 -19.35 -1.01 -14.50
CA GLN A 207 -17.96 -0.50 -14.44
C GLN A 207 -16.94 -1.47 -15.06
N ALA A 208 -17.16 -2.79 -14.97
CA ALA A 208 -16.26 -3.78 -15.57
C ALA A 208 -16.04 -3.59 -17.09
N TRP A 209 -16.97 -2.95 -17.81
CA TRP A 209 -16.83 -2.60 -19.23
C TRP A 209 -16.07 -1.29 -19.48
N GLN A 210 -15.62 -0.65 -18.42
CA GLN A 210 -14.90 0.63 -18.39
C GLN A 210 -13.61 0.51 -17.56
N LEU A 211 -13.12 -0.72 -17.34
CA LEU A 211 -11.83 -0.99 -16.72
C LEU A 211 -10.86 -1.49 -17.78
N GLU A 212 -9.67 -0.90 -17.82
CA GLU A 212 -8.56 -1.37 -18.66
C GLU A 212 -7.76 -2.46 -17.95
N ILE A 213 -7.57 -2.28 -16.64
CA ILE A 213 -6.73 -3.10 -15.77
C ILE A 213 -7.42 -3.31 -14.42
N ASP A 214 -7.10 -4.40 -13.74
CA ASP A 214 -7.72 -4.74 -12.45
C ASP A 214 -7.22 -3.83 -11.30
N PRO A 215 -7.95 -3.70 -10.18
CA PRO A 215 -7.60 -2.77 -9.10
C PRO A 215 -6.24 -2.99 -8.45
N MET A 216 -5.73 -4.23 -8.44
CA MET A 216 -4.41 -4.52 -7.88
C MET A 216 -3.34 -3.94 -8.82
N GLU A 217 -3.48 -4.18 -10.12
CA GLU A 217 -2.60 -3.61 -11.13
C GLU A 217 -2.67 -2.07 -11.13
N GLN A 218 -3.87 -1.49 -11.03
CA GLN A 218 -4.07 -0.04 -10.88
C GLN A 218 -3.21 0.53 -9.76
N MET A 219 -3.30 -0.05 -8.57
CA MET A 219 -2.58 0.41 -7.38
C MET A 219 -1.05 0.34 -7.55
N PHE A 220 -0.51 -0.78 -8.05
CA PHE A 220 0.93 -0.97 -8.20
C PHE A 220 1.54 -0.14 -9.34
N GLN A 221 0.87 -0.09 -10.48
CA GLN A 221 1.34 0.71 -11.61
C GLN A 221 1.27 2.20 -11.25
N LEU A 222 0.15 2.68 -10.71
CA LEU A 222 0.01 4.09 -10.31
C LEU A 222 1.05 4.48 -9.26
N ALA A 223 1.31 3.64 -8.25
CA ALA A 223 2.35 3.92 -7.26
C ALA A 223 3.75 4.07 -7.89
N THR A 224 4.04 3.33 -8.95
CA THR A 224 5.33 3.45 -9.65
C THR A 224 5.40 4.70 -10.53
N LYS A 225 4.34 4.98 -11.28
CA LYS A 225 4.22 6.17 -12.13
C LYS A 225 4.31 7.45 -11.28
N MET A 226 3.55 7.49 -10.18
CA MET A 226 3.49 8.62 -9.27
C MET A 226 4.77 8.77 -8.43
N ASP A 227 5.46 7.69 -8.06
CA ASP A 227 6.79 7.78 -7.42
C ASP A 227 7.77 8.58 -8.27
N SER A 228 7.86 8.26 -9.57
CA SER A 228 8.73 8.96 -10.51
C SER A 228 8.33 10.44 -10.63
N ALA A 229 7.03 10.72 -10.82
CA ALA A 229 6.51 12.07 -10.96
C ALA A 229 6.75 12.94 -9.70
N ILE A 230 6.50 12.40 -8.52
CA ILE A 230 6.63 13.14 -7.26
C ILE A 230 8.10 13.37 -6.90
N LYS A 231 8.97 12.39 -7.12
CA LYS A 231 10.43 12.57 -6.98
C LYS A 231 10.93 13.71 -7.86
N GLU A 232 10.43 13.81 -9.08
CA GLU A 232 10.82 14.89 -9.98
C GLU A 232 10.36 16.26 -9.49
N VAL A 233 9.10 16.39 -9.05
CA VAL A 233 8.59 17.63 -8.46
C VAL A 233 9.36 18.01 -7.20
N ILE A 234 9.70 17.05 -6.33
CA ILE A 234 10.50 17.26 -5.11
C ILE A 234 11.92 17.71 -5.47
N ARG A 235 12.57 17.03 -6.42
CA ARG A 235 13.90 17.40 -6.92
C ARG A 235 13.89 18.84 -7.43
N PHE A 236 12.96 19.18 -8.32
CA PHE A 236 12.79 20.52 -8.85
C PHE A 236 12.57 21.57 -7.74
N ALA A 237 11.65 21.28 -6.81
CA ALA A 237 11.34 22.16 -5.69
C ALA A 237 12.55 22.43 -4.79
N LYS A 238 13.34 21.40 -4.44
CA LYS A 238 14.51 21.52 -3.56
C LYS A 238 15.72 22.11 -4.27
N GLN A 239 16.06 21.61 -5.46
CA GLN A 239 17.32 21.89 -6.12
C GLN A 239 17.26 23.16 -6.98
N GLU A 240 16.20 23.33 -7.76
CA GLU A 240 16.09 24.50 -8.64
C GLU A 240 15.52 25.69 -7.86
N VAL A 241 14.37 25.50 -7.19
CA VAL A 241 13.64 26.61 -6.56
C VAL A 241 14.13 26.92 -5.13
N GLY A 242 14.66 25.93 -4.42
CA GLY A 242 15.12 26.07 -3.04
C GLY A 242 13.99 26.14 -2.01
N ILE A 243 12.89 25.41 -2.22
CA ILE A 243 11.75 25.35 -1.30
C ILE A 243 12.15 24.58 -0.03
N PRO A 244 12.12 25.21 1.16
CA PRO A 244 12.65 24.60 2.36
C PRO A 244 11.78 23.46 2.89
N LYS A 245 10.44 23.59 2.85
CA LYS A 245 9.52 22.62 3.44
C LYS A 245 8.65 21.93 2.40
N ILE A 246 8.56 20.61 2.46
CA ILE A 246 7.70 19.77 1.62
C ILE A 246 6.85 18.85 2.49
N ALA A 247 5.55 18.80 2.23
CA ALA A 247 4.66 17.84 2.88
C ALA A 247 3.77 17.11 1.87
N VAL A 248 3.56 15.83 2.13
CA VAL A 248 2.67 14.95 1.36
C VAL A 248 1.52 14.52 2.27
N TYR A 249 0.30 14.69 1.79
CA TYR A 249 -0.91 14.36 2.53
C TYR A 249 -1.76 13.38 1.75
N GLY A 250 -2.55 12.56 2.45
CA GLY A 250 -3.38 11.55 1.82
C GLY A 250 -4.71 11.35 2.53
N VAL A 251 -5.79 11.35 1.74
CA VAL A 251 -7.08 10.77 2.13
C VAL A 251 -7.50 9.75 1.06
N THR A 252 -8.42 8.85 1.41
CA THR A 252 -8.98 7.87 0.47
C THR A 252 -10.28 8.38 -0.13
N GLY A 253 -10.56 8.01 -1.39
CA GLY A 253 -11.85 8.27 -2.02
C GLY A 253 -12.76 7.05 -2.07
N ASN A 254 -13.92 7.22 -2.70
CA ASN A 254 -14.95 6.17 -2.78
C ASN A 254 -14.66 5.12 -3.86
N HIS A 255 -13.88 5.43 -4.90
CA HIS A 255 -13.44 4.47 -5.92
C HIS A 255 -12.45 3.46 -5.36
N GLY A 256 -11.62 3.86 -4.39
CA GLY A 256 -10.73 2.92 -3.72
C GLY A 256 -11.45 1.89 -2.84
N LYS A 257 -12.74 2.05 -2.52
CA LYS A 257 -13.44 1.18 -1.58
C LYS A 257 -13.75 -0.19 -2.21
N VAL A 258 -13.12 -1.26 -1.69
CA VAL A 258 -13.33 -2.63 -2.19
C VAL A 258 -14.80 -3.07 -2.06
N GLY A 259 -15.39 -3.49 -3.19
CA GLY A 259 -16.81 -3.85 -3.31
C GLY A 259 -17.76 -2.65 -3.38
N GLY A 260 -17.21 -1.44 -3.54
CA GLY A 260 -17.93 -0.19 -3.76
C GLY A 260 -19.09 0.05 -2.78
N LYS A 261 -20.25 0.39 -3.36
CA LYS A 261 -21.48 0.66 -2.58
C LYS A 261 -22.04 -0.59 -1.91
N ARG A 262 -21.81 -1.78 -2.49
CA ARG A 262 -22.34 -3.06 -1.98
C ARG A 262 -21.50 -3.63 -0.83
N GLY A 263 -20.26 -3.19 -0.69
CA GLY A 263 -19.33 -3.68 0.33
C GLY A 263 -19.74 -3.38 1.79
N GLY A 264 -20.73 -2.50 2.01
CA GLY A 264 -21.23 -2.16 3.34
C GLY A 264 -20.22 -1.39 4.19
N ALA A 265 -20.30 -1.55 5.51
CA ALA A 265 -19.33 -0.99 6.44
C ALA A 265 -18.10 -1.90 6.52
N ARG A 266 -16.97 -1.44 5.96
CA ARG A 266 -15.67 -2.13 6.02
C ARG A 266 -14.65 -1.24 6.72
N PRO A 267 -13.58 -1.81 7.31
CA PRO A 267 -12.46 -1.02 7.78
C PRO A 267 -11.94 -0.10 6.67
N ARG A 268 -11.65 1.16 6.99
CA ARG A 268 -11.17 2.14 6.01
C ARG A 268 -9.82 1.77 5.40
N THR A 269 -9.06 0.90 6.07
CA THR A 269 -7.82 0.29 5.56
C THR A 269 -8.06 -0.71 4.44
N TYR A 270 -9.29 -1.22 4.28
CA TYR A 270 -9.67 -2.10 3.18
C TYR A 270 -10.12 -1.26 1.98
N ASN A 271 -9.15 -0.52 1.44
CA ASN A 271 -9.32 0.45 0.37
C ASN A 271 -8.03 0.47 -0.50
N TRP A 272 -8.19 0.46 -1.82
CA TRP A 272 -7.10 0.45 -2.78
C TRP A 272 -6.29 1.75 -2.77
N ASP A 273 -6.92 2.92 -2.57
CA ASP A 273 -6.20 4.20 -2.37
C ASP A 273 -5.33 4.14 -1.12
N TYR A 274 -5.80 3.46 -0.06
CA TYR A 274 -4.97 3.28 1.13
C TYR A 274 -3.73 2.44 0.82
N GLY A 275 -3.90 1.34 0.07
CA GLY A 275 -2.77 0.54 -0.40
C GLY A 275 -1.78 1.35 -1.24
N PHE A 276 -2.27 2.14 -2.19
CA PHE A 276 -1.48 3.10 -2.98
C PHE A 276 -0.71 4.08 -2.08
N LEU A 277 -1.37 4.73 -1.12
CA LEU A 277 -0.73 5.69 -0.21
C LEU A 277 0.34 5.05 0.67
N ARG A 278 0.15 3.77 1.06
CA ARG A 278 1.16 3.00 1.79
C ARG A 278 2.38 2.69 0.92
N LEU A 279 2.19 2.35 -0.35
CA LEU A 279 3.28 2.17 -1.31
C LEU A 279 4.02 3.49 -1.56
N MET A 280 3.30 4.60 -1.75
CA MET A 280 3.91 5.92 -1.93
C MET A 280 4.75 6.35 -0.72
N ARG A 281 4.26 6.10 0.50
CA ARG A 281 5.03 6.38 1.72
C ARG A 281 6.34 5.59 1.77
N ASP A 282 6.33 4.33 1.33
CA ASP A 282 7.54 3.52 1.28
C ASP A 282 8.50 3.98 0.18
N LYS A 283 7.99 4.20 -1.03
CA LYS A 283 8.79 4.60 -2.21
C LYS A 283 9.46 5.97 -2.04
N LEU A 284 8.82 6.88 -1.31
CA LEU A 284 9.29 8.24 -1.04
C LEU A 284 10.05 8.36 0.30
N ARG A 285 10.32 7.26 1.02
CA ARG A 285 10.92 7.31 2.37
C ARG A 285 12.31 7.96 2.43
N ALA A 286 13.04 7.97 1.32
CA ALA A 286 14.38 8.55 1.20
C ALA A 286 14.37 9.99 0.70
N GLU A 287 13.21 10.50 0.26
CA GLU A 287 13.07 11.86 -0.24
C GLU A 287 13.00 12.88 0.92
N PRO A 288 13.44 14.13 0.70
CA PRO A 288 13.46 15.17 1.73
C PRO A 288 12.06 15.77 2.00
N ILE A 289 11.13 14.92 2.44
CA ILE A 289 9.76 15.24 2.82
C ILE A 289 9.69 15.44 4.33
N ASP A 290 9.30 16.64 4.76
CA ASP A 290 9.20 17.01 6.18
C ASP A 290 8.02 16.34 6.88
N GLN A 291 6.94 16.07 6.15
CA GLN A 291 5.77 15.38 6.69
C GLN A 291 5.07 14.53 5.62
N PHE A 292 4.85 13.25 5.92
CA PHE A 292 3.97 12.38 5.15
C PHE A 292 2.84 11.89 6.08
N ALA A 293 1.62 12.41 5.91
CA ALA A 293 0.47 12.03 6.73
C ALA A 293 -0.67 11.46 5.87
N VAL A 294 -1.25 10.35 6.33
CA VAL A 294 -2.42 9.72 5.70
C VAL A 294 -3.52 9.67 6.75
N GLU A 295 -4.65 10.29 6.46
CA GLU A 295 -5.80 10.34 7.37
C GLU A 295 -6.93 9.45 6.84
N LEU A 296 -7.07 8.28 7.46
CA LEU A 296 -8.10 7.32 7.09
C LEU A 296 -9.50 7.86 7.35
N GLY A 297 -9.68 8.74 8.34
CA GLY A 297 -10.96 9.35 8.66
C GLY A 297 -11.60 10.15 7.51
N GLY A 298 -10.83 10.44 6.45
CA GLY A 298 -11.31 11.18 5.26
C GLY A 298 -11.34 12.69 5.44
N SER A 299 -10.84 13.21 6.58
CA SER A 299 -10.73 14.64 6.86
C SER A 299 -9.35 14.95 7.44
N LEU A 300 -8.48 15.50 6.61
CA LEU A 300 -7.13 15.90 7.00
C LEU A 300 -7.08 17.43 7.13
N PHE A 301 -6.49 17.93 8.22
CA PHE A 301 -6.30 19.37 8.43
C PHE A 301 -4.82 19.73 8.37
N PHE A 302 -4.49 20.79 7.63
CA PHE A 302 -3.12 21.30 7.53
C PHE A 302 -3.09 22.82 7.43
N ARG A 303 -1.91 23.41 7.54
CA ARG A 303 -1.71 24.86 7.39
C ARG A 303 -0.78 25.15 6.24
N ALA A 304 -1.18 26.07 5.38
CA ALA A 304 -0.37 26.60 4.29
C ALA A 304 -0.45 28.13 4.33
N GLY A 305 0.70 28.79 4.29
CA GLY A 305 0.77 30.25 4.39
C GLY A 305 0.06 30.77 5.64
N GLY A 306 0.14 30.06 6.76
CA GLY A 306 -0.54 30.42 8.01
C GLY A 306 -2.07 30.24 8.04
N HIS A 307 -2.71 29.84 6.94
CA HIS A 307 -4.15 29.58 6.89
C HIS A 307 -4.45 28.09 7.01
N GLU A 308 -5.57 27.77 7.65
CA GLU A 308 -5.97 26.40 7.91
C GLU A 308 -6.88 25.85 6.81
N PHE A 309 -6.50 24.69 6.28
CA PHE A 309 -7.20 23.96 5.25
C PHE A 309 -7.79 22.68 5.86
N GLN A 310 -9.02 22.36 5.47
CA GLN A 310 -9.53 21.00 5.52
C GLN A 310 -9.41 20.39 4.13
N MET A 311 -8.89 19.17 4.07
CA MET A 311 -8.82 18.34 2.90
C MET A 311 -9.72 17.13 3.10
N VAL A 312 -10.63 16.90 2.15
CA VAL A 312 -11.49 15.73 2.04
C VAL A 312 -11.49 15.22 0.62
N HIS A 313 -12.01 14.02 0.38
CA HIS A 313 -12.32 13.57 -0.98
C HIS A 313 -13.58 14.24 -1.51
N GLY A 314 -14.71 14.12 -0.78
CA GLY A 314 -15.95 14.83 -1.09
C GLY A 314 -17.18 13.96 -1.32
N ASP A 315 -17.09 12.63 -1.20
CA ASP A 315 -18.19 11.68 -1.47
C ASP A 315 -19.36 11.83 -0.49
N GLU A 316 -19.11 12.41 0.68
CA GLU A 316 -20.15 12.75 1.66
C GLU A 316 -21.00 13.96 1.25
N ILE A 317 -20.56 14.74 0.26
CA ILE A 317 -21.19 15.98 -0.18
C ILE A 317 -22.13 15.68 -1.34
N ARG A 318 -23.41 15.54 -1.05
CA ARG A 318 -24.42 15.31 -2.09
C ARG A 318 -24.87 16.62 -2.73
N GLY A 319 -24.74 16.72 -4.05
CA GLY A 319 -25.36 17.78 -4.84
C GLY A 319 -26.88 17.59 -4.95
N TRP A 320 -27.60 18.69 -5.14
CA TRP A 320 -29.02 18.70 -5.47
C TRP A 320 -29.26 19.64 -6.65
N GLY A 321 -29.91 19.16 -7.72
CA GLY A 321 -30.23 20.00 -8.89
C GLY A 321 -29.01 20.48 -9.68
N GLY A 322 -27.91 19.70 -9.73
CA GLY A 322 -26.72 20.04 -10.53
C GLY A 322 -25.78 21.07 -9.89
N LEU A 323 -26.13 21.64 -8.73
CA LEU A 323 -25.27 22.57 -7.99
C LEU A 323 -24.97 22.04 -6.58
N PRO A 324 -23.69 21.86 -6.19
CA PRO A 324 -23.35 21.31 -4.87
C PRO A 324 -23.44 22.32 -3.73
N PHE A 325 -23.82 23.59 -3.97
CA PHE A 325 -23.79 24.67 -2.95
C PHE A 325 -24.50 24.30 -1.64
N TYR A 326 -25.71 23.74 -1.72
CA TYR A 326 -26.44 23.35 -0.51
C TYR A 326 -25.74 22.22 0.26
N GLY A 327 -25.21 21.23 -0.46
CA GLY A 327 -24.43 20.14 0.12
C GLY A 327 -23.16 20.65 0.79
N LEU A 328 -22.45 21.57 0.13
CA LEU A 328 -21.22 22.20 0.61
C LEU A 328 -21.45 22.96 1.92
N SER A 329 -22.43 23.88 1.97
CA SER A 329 -22.71 24.65 3.20
C SER A 329 -23.12 23.75 4.37
N LYS A 330 -23.86 22.67 4.09
CA LYS A 330 -24.27 21.70 5.10
C LYS A 330 -23.09 20.88 5.61
N PHE A 331 -22.21 20.45 4.70
CA PHE A 331 -20.97 19.76 5.05
C PHE A 331 -20.09 20.66 5.92
N ASP A 332 -19.83 21.89 5.47
CA ASP A 332 -18.97 22.87 6.16
C ASP A 332 -19.38 23.07 7.62
N ALA A 333 -20.65 23.40 7.86
CA ALA A 333 -21.18 23.61 9.20
C ALA A 333 -21.14 22.34 10.08
N ARG A 334 -21.30 21.15 9.49
CA ARG A 334 -21.21 19.88 10.22
C ARG A 334 -19.78 19.51 10.52
N SER A 335 -18.86 19.72 9.58
CA SER A 335 -17.44 19.44 9.72
C SER A 335 -16.83 20.26 10.87
N ILE A 336 -17.16 21.56 10.94
CA ILE A 336 -16.70 22.43 12.04
C ILE A 336 -17.12 21.88 13.41
N ARG A 337 -18.38 21.45 13.54
CA ARG A 337 -18.90 20.87 14.79
C ARG A 337 -18.35 19.49 15.08
N LEU A 338 -18.18 18.65 14.06
CA LEU A 338 -17.66 17.29 14.19
C LEU A 338 -16.21 17.29 14.68
N HIS A 339 -15.38 18.14 14.08
CA HIS A 339 -13.95 18.23 14.40
C HIS A 339 -13.64 19.24 15.50
N ASN A 340 -14.66 19.94 16.00
CA ASN A 340 -14.53 21.05 16.95
C ASN A 340 -13.45 22.05 16.51
N ARG A 341 -13.46 22.41 15.22
CA ARG A 341 -12.36 23.09 14.54
C ARG A 341 -12.85 24.00 13.44
N ILE A 342 -12.34 25.23 13.41
CA ILE A 342 -12.64 26.20 12.36
C ILE A 342 -11.47 26.22 11.37
N TYR A 343 -11.77 25.99 10.10
CA TYR A 343 -10.82 26.10 9.00
C TYR A 343 -11.29 27.19 8.04
N ARG A 344 -10.37 27.68 7.20
CA ARG A 344 -10.64 28.76 6.25
C ARG A 344 -10.93 28.23 4.85
N TYR A 345 -10.29 27.14 4.46
CA TYR A 345 -10.38 26.63 3.10
C TYR A 345 -10.75 25.15 3.11
N LEU A 346 -11.71 24.76 2.26
CA LEU A 346 -12.03 23.36 2.00
C LEU A 346 -11.44 22.96 0.66
N LEU A 347 -10.59 21.94 0.63
CA LEU A 347 -9.99 21.39 -0.58
C LEU A 347 -10.55 19.99 -0.84
N MET A 348 -11.07 19.76 -2.05
CA MET A 348 -11.77 18.52 -2.39
C MET A 348 -11.72 18.16 -3.89
N GLY A 349 -12.22 16.97 -4.22
CA GLY A 349 -12.42 16.44 -5.57
C GLY A 349 -13.84 15.89 -5.70
N HIS A 350 -13.99 14.64 -6.15
CA HIS A 350 -15.23 13.86 -6.29
C HIS A 350 -16.27 14.39 -7.30
N HIS A 351 -16.40 15.71 -7.44
CA HIS A 351 -17.34 16.34 -8.36
C HIS A 351 -16.77 16.58 -9.76
N HIS A 352 -15.46 16.39 -9.94
CA HIS A 352 -14.67 16.46 -11.19
C HIS A 352 -14.69 17.82 -11.91
N GLN A 353 -15.61 18.71 -11.58
CA GLN A 353 -15.70 20.06 -12.11
C GLN A 353 -14.92 21.02 -11.23
N ALA A 354 -13.77 21.48 -11.73
CA ALA A 354 -12.95 22.42 -10.99
C ALA A 354 -13.72 23.71 -10.70
N ALA A 355 -13.80 24.07 -9.42
CA ALA A 355 -14.60 25.19 -8.94
C ALA A 355 -13.91 25.89 -7.76
N GLU A 356 -14.21 27.17 -7.60
CA GLU A 356 -13.86 27.97 -6.41
C GLU A 356 -15.14 28.65 -5.96
N VAL A 357 -15.59 28.29 -4.76
CA VAL A 357 -16.87 28.73 -4.20
C VAL A 357 -16.59 29.52 -2.92
N PRO A 358 -16.74 30.85 -2.94
CA PRO A 358 -16.61 31.66 -1.74
C PRO A 358 -17.62 31.25 -0.66
N ASN A 359 -17.14 31.17 0.57
CA ASN A 359 -17.95 30.90 1.76
C ASN A 359 -17.42 31.74 2.93
N GLY A 360 -18.03 32.92 3.15
CA GLY A 360 -17.59 33.88 4.15
C GLY A 360 -16.19 34.43 3.85
N ALA A 361 -15.29 34.37 4.84
CA ALA A 361 -13.89 34.81 4.69
C ALA A 361 -12.98 33.76 4.03
N GLY A 362 -13.56 32.62 3.65
CA GLY A 362 -12.91 31.43 3.11
C GLY A 362 -13.55 30.95 1.82
N GLU A 363 -13.10 29.80 1.33
CA GLU A 363 -13.54 29.26 0.02
C GLU A 363 -13.50 27.73 0.03
N THR A 364 -14.41 27.11 -0.72
CA THR A 364 -14.30 25.71 -1.15
C THR A 364 -13.63 25.65 -2.50
N ILE A 365 -12.63 24.79 -2.64
CA ILE A 365 -11.85 24.57 -3.84
C ILE A 365 -12.03 23.12 -4.29
N VAL A 366 -12.58 22.94 -5.49
CA VAL A 366 -12.64 21.64 -6.18
C VAL A 366 -11.51 21.62 -7.21
N SER A 367 -10.58 20.66 -7.11
CA SER A 367 -9.37 20.63 -7.96
C SER A 367 -9.66 20.37 -9.43
N GLY A 368 -10.64 19.50 -9.70
CA GLY A 368 -10.87 18.90 -11.03
C GLY A 368 -10.44 17.43 -11.03
N ASP A 369 -10.50 16.81 -12.20
CA ASP A 369 -10.19 15.38 -12.38
C ASP A 369 -9.21 15.14 -13.53
N TRP A 370 -8.71 13.90 -13.59
CA TRP A 370 -7.79 13.47 -14.64
C TRP A 370 -8.48 12.87 -15.84
N VAL A 371 -9.76 12.49 -15.78
CA VAL A 371 -10.46 11.70 -16.80
C VAL A 371 -11.12 12.59 -17.85
N GLY A 372 -11.81 13.64 -17.42
CA GLY A 372 -12.63 14.49 -18.25
C GLY A 372 -14.01 13.86 -18.53
N ALA A 373 -14.51 14.03 -19.76
CA ALA A 373 -15.79 13.43 -20.14
C ALA A 373 -15.73 11.90 -20.14
N ASN A 374 -16.74 11.25 -19.57
CA ASN A 374 -16.88 9.80 -19.52
C ASN A 374 -18.30 9.34 -19.86
N ASN A 375 -18.55 8.04 -19.72
CA ASN A 375 -19.84 7.40 -20.01
C ASN A 375 -21.02 7.93 -19.19
N LEU A 376 -20.76 8.54 -18.02
CA LEU A 376 -21.80 9.13 -17.17
C LEU A 376 -22.04 10.61 -17.50
N SER A 377 -21.10 11.28 -18.18
CA SER A 377 -21.20 12.72 -18.48
C SER A 377 -22.47 13.11 -19.24
N GLY A 378 -22.97 12.24 -20.14
CA GLY A 378 -24.23 12.47 -20.85
C GLY A 378 -25.46 12.41 -19.94
N VAL A 379 -25.44 11.55 -18.92
CA VAL A 379 -26.55 11.39 -17.97
C VAL A 379 -26.66 12.61 -17.06
N ILE A 380 -25.52 13.14 -16.61
CA ILE A 380 -25.47 14.31 -15.72
C ILE A 380 -25.40 15.64 -16.49
N THR A 381 -25.28 15.60 -17.82
CA THR A 381 -25.05 16.76 -18.70
C THR A 381 -23.88 17.62 -18.20
N ALA A 382 -22.77 16.96 -17.89
CA ALA A 382 -21.65 17.60 -17.22
C ALA A 382 -20.33 16.89 -17.56
N ALA A 383 -19.39 17.68 -18.05
CA ALA A 383 -18.00 17.31 -18.22
C ALA A 383 -17.14 18.57 -18.10
N SER A 384 -15.88 18.40 -17.67
CA SER A 384 -14.90 19.48 -17.70
C SER A 384 -13.67 19.02 -18.47
N ARG A 385 -12.90 19.98 -19.00
CA ARG A 385 -11.57 19.67 -19.54
C ARG A 385 -10.73 19.13 -18.39
N PRO A 386 -10.11 17.94 -18.52
CA PRO A 386 -9.36 17.31 -17.43
C PRO A 386 -8.24 18.26 -16.98
N GLN A 387 -8.14 18.46 -15.67
CA GLN A 387 -7.25 19.44 -15.06
C GLN A 387 -7.03 19.19 -13.56
N GLN A 388 -5.97 19.80 -13.03
CA GLN A 388 -5.79 19.99 -11.58
C GLN A 388 -5.45 21.46 -11.28
N LYS A 389 -5.81 21.93 -10.08
CA LYS A 389 -5.45 23.26 -9.60
C LYS A 389 -4.06 23.28 -8.98
N VAL A 390 -3.42 24.45 -9.00
CA VAL A 390 -2.27 24.77 -8.15
C VAL A 390 -2.57 26.07 -7.41
N LEU A 391 -2.49 26.04 -6.08
CA LEU A 391 -2.85 27.16 -5.21
C LEU A 391 -1.59 27.82 -4.67
N PHE A 392 -1.56 29.15 -4.71
CA PHE A 392 -0.51 29.95 -4.08
C PHE A 392 -1.08 30.76 -2.93
N VAL A 393 -0.64 30.43 -1.71
CA VAL A 393 -1.21 30.97 -0.47
C VAL A 393 -0.24 31.95 0.17
N ALA A 394 -0.67 33.19 0.36
CA ALA A 394 0.10 34.25 1.02
C ALA A 394 -0.45 34.50 2.42
N ALA A 395 0.44 34.64 3.42
CA ALA A 395 0.04 34.77 4.83
C ALA A 395 -0.87 35.97 5.16
N LYS A 396 -0.74 37.06 4.40
CA LYS A 396 -1.58 38.25 4.59
C LYS A 396 -2.92 38.14 3.89
N TRP A 397 -2.98 37.48 2.74
CA TRP A 397 -4.09 37.60 1.79
C TRP A 397 -4.87 36.30 1.58
N GLY A 398 -4.41 35.17 2.12
CA GLY A 398 -5.03 33.88 1.81
C GLY A 398 -4.56 33.34 0.46
N ILE A 399 -5.44 32.63 -0.24
CA ILE A 399 -5.18 32.20 -1.62
C ILE A 399 -5.01 33.46 -2.48
N ALA A 400 -3.78 33.69 -2.94
CA ALA A 400 -3.38 34.87 -3.70
C ALA A 400 -3.29 34.62 -5.20
N ALA A 401 -3.28 33.35 -5.63
CA ALA A 401 -3.49 32.95 -7.01
C ALA A 401 -3.91 31.48 -7.07
N THR A 402 -4.73 31.18 -8.07
CA THR A 402 -5.09 29.82 -8.46
C THR A 402 -4.73 29.64 -9.93
N GLU A 403 -3.83 28.71 -10.22
CA GLU A 403 -3.48 28.29 -11.57
C GLU A 403 -4.18 26.97 -11.90
N ARG A 404 -4.40 26.70 -13.19
CA ARG A 404 -4.98 25.44 -13.67
C ARG A 404 -3.99 24.78 -14.60
N ILE A 405 -3.73 23.49 -14.37
CA ILE A 405 -2.97 22.67 -15.30
C ILE A 405 -3.97 21.83 -16.06
N TYR A 406 -4.21 22.19 -17.32
CA TYR A 406 -5.06 21.41 -18.20
C TYR A 406 -4.29 20.26 -18.83
N PHE A 407 -4.95 19.12 -19.01
CA PHE A 407 -4.36 17.89 -19.50
C PHE A 407 -4.69 17.53 -20.95
N ALA A 408 -5.68 18.19 -21.54
CA ALA A 408 -5.96 18.15 -22.99
C ALA A 408 -5.65 19.52 -23.60
N GLU A 409 -5.53 19.68 -24.91
CA GLU A 409 -5.38 21.01 -25.52
C GLU A 409 -6.70 21.80 -25.55
N ALA A 410 -6.61 23.14 -25.61
CA ALA A 410 -7.79 23.99 -25.62
C ALA A 410 -8.60 23.83 -26.92
N ALA A 411 -7.91 23.68 -28.05
CA ALA A 411 -8.53 23.49 -29.36
C ALA A 411 -9.31 22.17 -29.44
N GLU A 412 -8.74 21.07 -28.94
CA GLU A 412 -9.38 19.75 -28.90
C GLU A 412 -10.65 19.78 -28.04
N ALA A 413 -10.57 20.41 -26.87
CA ALA A 413 -11.67 20.50 -25.91
C ALA A 413 -12.86 21.38 -26.36
N TYR A 414 -12.70 22.18 -27.43
CA TYR A 414 -13.74 23.07 -27.94
C TYR A 414 -14.34 22.60 -29.26
N THR A 415 -14.03 21.38 -29.71
CA THR A 415 -14.61 20.84 -30.94
C THR A 415 -16.15 20.81 -30.80
N PRO A 416 -16.93 21.49 -31.65
CA PRO A 416 -18.38 21.45 -31.51
C PRO A 416 -18.93 20.05 -31.83
N THR A 417 -20.04 19.67 -31.19
CA THR A 417 -20.75 18.46 -31.58
C THR A 417 -21.27 18.58 -33.00
N HIS A 418 -21.27 17.48 -33.74
CA HIS A 418 -21.76 17.45 -35.11
C HIS A 418 -23.22 17.91 -35.18
N MET A 419 -23.50 18.91 -36.02
CA MET A 419 -24.86 19.33 -36.36
C MET A 419 -25.35 18.52 -37.56
N HIS A 420 -26.42 17.75 -37.39
CA HIS A 420 -27.08 17.10 -38.51
C HIS A 420 -27.88 18.14 -39.30
N GLU A 421 -27.39 18.51 -40.48
CA GLU A 421 -28.12 19.37 -41.40
C GLU A 421 -29.00 18.53 -42.33
N VAL A 422 -30.27 18.92 -42.46
CA VAL A 422 -31.13 18.39 -43.54
C VAL A 422 -30.85 19.25 -44.76
N SER A 423 -30.29 18.66 -45.82
CA SER A 423 -30.16 19.38 -47.10
C SER A 423 -31.54 19.91 -47.50
N PRO A 424 -31.68 21.21 -47.84
CA PRO A 424 -32.92 21.70 -48.40
C PRO A 424 -33.18 20.95 -49.72
N ALA A 425 -34.36 20.33 -49.79
CA ALA A 425 -34.82 19.52 -50.92
C ALA A 425 -34.96 20.34 -52.21
#